data_AF-V2X2G5-F1
#
_entry.id   AF-V2X2G5-F1
#
_cell.length_a   1.000
_cell.length_b   1.000
_cell.length_c   1.000
_cell.angle_alpha   90.00
_cell.angle_beta   90.00
_cell.angle_gamma   90.00
#
_symmetry.space_group_name_H-M   'P 1'
#
loop_
_entity.id
_entity.type
_entity.pdbx_description
1 polymer ?
#
loop_
_entity_poly.entity_id
_entity_poly.type
_entity_poly.pdbx_seq_one_letter_code
_entity_poly.pdbx_strand_id
1 'polypeptide(L)'
;MCFEGTCVCSLDNESHRSGDAVLGSLASLPRLARFEVDADQQSPLPPLPFHKLGNGTLRRLSLSGCFSDPPPLSALSALLQCNSDIIELKLDNRHFRGSPHHFHQMFEQVAAGTLHLQSLYLRGWVIKPTPKMIPHTRSLHTLCLLDNNVQYQGELWKLLQSSGTSLRRLTVNYIKSDFLAYLESFTGLEELSIPYPDRKEEDTTEVPRRFYTETLQCHSESLRRLEVLPRCEGSWTIGLNDVNVFDCCTKLITLTVGLKSDDVQPQYSDIDVVVSV
;
A
#
# COMPACT_ATOMS: atom_id res chain seq x y z
N MET A 1 18.44 -13.89 -22.94
CA MET A 1 18.19 -12.51 -22.48
C MET A 1 16.79 -12.13 -22.93
N CYS A 2 15.80 -12.27 -22.05
CA CYS A 2 14.42 -11.90 -22.35
C CYS A 2 14.19 -10.47 -21.87
N PHE A 3 14.04 -9.53 -22.80
CA PHE A 3 13.55 -8.19 -22.49
C PHE A 3 12.09 -8.34 -22.02
N GLU A 4 11.83 -8.16 -20.72
CA GLU A 4 10.46 -8.01 -20.22
C GLU A 4 9.89 -6.73 -20.82
N GLY A 5 8.87 -6.85 -21.66
CA GLY A 5 8.20 -5.70 -22.27
C GLY A 5 7.58 -4.84 -21.18
N THR A 6 8.18 -3.67 -20.95
CA THR A 6 7.75 -2.69 -19.94
C THR A 6 7.28 -1.43 -20.65
N CYS A 7 6.08 -0.98 -20.32
CA CYS A 7 5.55 0.31 -20.75
C CYS A 7 5.29 1.18 -19.51
N VAL A 8 5.93 2.35 -19.46
CA VAL A 8 5.71 3.38 -18.44
C VAL A 8 5.34 4.67 -19.16
N CYS A 9 4.15 5.19 -18.88
CA CYS A 9 3.67 6.46 -19.41
C CYS A 9 3.49 7.43 -18.24
N SER A 10 4.24 8.53 -18.25
CA SER A 10 4.00 9.68 -17.39
C SER A 10 3.37 10.78 -18.23
N LEU A 11 2.24 11.30 -17.78
CA LEU A 11 1.46 12.28 -18.53
C LEU A 11 1.46 13.63 -17.82
N ASP A 12 1.92 14.64 -18.55
CA ASP A 12 1.80 16.05 -18.19
C ASP A 12 0.60 16.68 -18.93
N ASN A 13 0.02 17.72 -18.34
CA ASN A 13 -1.29 18.34 -18.64
C ASN A 13 -1.51 18.85 -20.10
N GLU A 14 -0.54 18.77 -21.00
CA GLU A 14 -0.50 19.53 -22.26
C GLU A 14 -0.83 18.73 -23.55
N SER A 15 -1.18 17.43 -23.52
CA SER A 15 -1.30 16.66 -24.79
C SER A 15 -2.34 15.52 -24.87
N HIS A 16 -3.60 15.79 -24.53
CA HIS A 16 -4.67 14.77 -24.51
C HIS A 16 -4.89 13.96 -25.81
N ARG A 17 -4.69 14.53 -27.02
CA ARG A 17 -4.96 13.79 -28.28
C ARG A 17 -3.83 12.88 -28.75
N SER A 18 -2.58 13.21 -28.45
CA SER A 18 -1.43 12.37 -28.81
C SER A 18 -1.27 11.19 -27.84
N GLY A 19 -1.69 11.36 -26.59
CA GLY A 19 -1.62 10.32 -25.56
C GLY A 19 -2.40 9.05 -25.93
N ASP A 20 -3.61 9.19 -26.50
CA ASP A 20 -4.48 8.05 -26.80
C ASP A 20 -3.90 7.11 -27.88
N ALA A 21 -3.33 7.67 -28.94
CA ALA A 21 -2.71 6.90 -30.02
C ALA A 21 -1.43 6.18 -29.55
N VAL A 22 -0.66 6.84 -28.69
CA VAL A 22 0.56 6.29 -28.08
C VAL A 22 0.20 5.15 -27.12
N LEU A 23 -0.72 5.37 -26.18
CA LEU A 23 -1.21 4.33 -25.27
C LEU A 23 -1.80 3.15 -26.03
N GLY A 24 -2.61 3.41 -27.05
CA GLY A 24 -3.20 2.38 -27.89
C GLY A 24 -2.17 1.55 -28.68
N SER A 25 -1.02 2.13 -29.03
CA SER A 25 0.07 1.42 -29.70
C SER A 25 0.89 0.59 -28.70
N LEU A 26 1.22 1.18 -27.55
CA LEU A 26 1.95 0.51 -26.47
C LEU A 26 1.16 -0.68 -25.90
N ALA A 27 -0.16 -0.53 -25.76
CA ALA A 27 -1.03 -1.61 -25.31
C ALA A 27 -1.16 -2.78 -26.30
N SER A 28 -0.75 -2.60 -27.56
CA SER A 28 -0.77 -3.68 -28.57
C SER A 28 0.52 -4.50 -28.62
N LEU A 29 1.49 -4.20 -27.76
CA LEU A 29 2.76 -4.92 -27.71
C LEU A 29 2.53 -6.39 -27.27
N PRO A 30 2.93 -7.39 -28.07
CA PRO A 30 2.55 -8.80 -27.87
C PRO A 30 3.24 -9.48 -26.69
N ARG A 31 4.23 -8.83 -26.06
CA ARG A 31 4.98 -9.33 -24.90
C ARG A 31 4.92 -8.38 -23.71
N LEU A 32 3.90 -7.53 -23.66
CA LEU A 32 3.76 -6.54 -22.60
C LEU A 32 3.44 -7.23 -21.28
N ALA A 33 4.41 -7.21 -20.36
CA ALA A 33 4.27 -7.82 -19.03
C ALA A 33 3.97 -6.78 -17.95
N ARG A 34 4.35 -5.51 -18.17
CA ARG A 34 4.10 -4.40 -17.26
C ARG A 34 3.51 -3.22 -18.01
N PHE A 35 2.37 -2.74 -17.52
CA PHE A 35 1.70 -1.55 -18.02
C PHE A 35 1.49 -0.56 -16.87
N GLU A 36 2.09 0.61 -16.99
CA GLU A 36 2.05 1.67 -16.00
C GLU A 36 1.65 3.01 -16.61
N VAL A 37 0.66 3.65 -15.99
CA VAL A 37 0.22 5.01 -16.31
C VAL A 37 0.21 5.82 -15.02
N ASP A 38 0.97 6.90 -15.00
CA ASP A 38 0.99 7.88 -13.91
C ASP A 38 0.63 9.26 -14.48
N ALA A 39 -0.60 9.68 -14.19
CA ALA A 39 -1.07 11.04 -14.41
C ALA A 39 -0.82 11.86 -13.15
N ASP A 40 -0.52 13.15 -13.31
CA ASP A 40 -0.29 14.06 -12.18
C ASP A 40 -1.45 14.08 -11.16
N GLN A 41 -1.24 14.69 -9.99
CA GLN A 41 -2.19 14.63 -8.87
C GLN A 41 -3.57 15.25 -9.16
N GLN A 42 -3.71 16.08 -10.20
CA GLN A 42 -4.95 16.80 -10.52
C GLN A 42 -5.55 16.38 -11.86
N SER A 43 -4.78 15.68 -12.69
CA SER A 43 -5.19 15.27 -14.03
C SER A 43 -6.03 13.99 -14.01
N PRO A 44 -7.11 13.94 -14.79
CA PRO A 44 -7.85 12.70 -15.03
C PRO A 44 -6.96 11.68 -15.75
N LEU A 45 -7.16 10.40 -15.44
CA LEU A 45 -6.59 9.34 -16.26
C LEU A 45 -7.11 9.46 -17.70
N PRO A 46 -6.25 9.32 -18.71
CA PRO A 46 -6.70 9.30 -20.10
C PRO A 46 -7.56 8.05 -20.36
N PRO A 47 -8.30 8.01 -21.49
CA PRO A 47 -8.94 6.79 -21.97
C PRO A 47 -7.96 5.63 -22.08
N LEU A 48 -8.08 4.65 -21.18
CA LEU A 48 -7.17 3.50 -21.14
C LEU A 48 -7.60 2.43 -22.15
N PRO A 49 -6.70 1.91 -23.00
CA PRO A 49 -7.01 0.94 -24.05
C PRO A 49 -7.13 -0.50 -23.49
N PHE A 50 -7.97 -0.71 -22.47
CA PHE A 50 -8.13 -2.00 -21.78
C PHE A 50 -8.41 -3.18 -22.72
N HIS A 51 -9.18 -2.94 -23.78
CA HIS A 51 -9.50 -3.95 -24.80
C HIS A 51 -8.27 -4.50 -25.54
N LYS A 52 -7.16 -3.73 -25.63
CA LYS A 52 -5.91 -4.19 -26.26
C LYS A 52 -4.99 -4.94 -25.30
N LEU A 53 -5.15 -4.71 -24.00
CA LEU A 53 -4.36 -5.35 -22.93
C LEU A 53 -4.88 -6.76 -22.57
N GLY A 54 -5.89 -7.28 -23.27
CA GLY A 54 -6.50 -8.59 -23.02
C GLY A 54 -5.75 -9.78 -23.64
N ASN A 55 -4.46 -9.64 -23.95
CA ASN A 55 -3.66 -10.68 -24.63
C ASN A 55 -3.12 -11.77 -23.68
N GLY A 56 -3.35 -11.65 -22.38
CA GLY A 56 -2.95 -12.64 -21.36
C GLY A 56 -1.49 -12.58 -20.93
N THR A 57 -0.71 -11.58 -21.38
CA THR A 57 0.72 -11.49 -21.04
C THR A 57 1.00 -10.60 -19.84
N LEU A 58 0.00 -9.84 -19.37
CA LEU A 58 0.21 -8.83 -18.35
C LEU A 58 0.42 -9.48 -16.97
N ARG A 59 1.49 -9.06 -16.29
CA ARG A 59 1.83 -9.51 -14.93
C ARG A 59 1.72 -8.39 -13.90
N ARG A 60 1.90 -7.13 -14.33
CA ARG A 60 1.85 -5.95 -13.46
C ARG A 60 1.05 -4.83 -14.10
N LEU A 61 0.08 -4.30 -13.37
CA LEU A 61 -0.75 -3.16 -13.77
C LEU A 61 -0.63 -2.06 -12.71
N SER A 62 -0.22 -0.86 -13.13
CA SER A 62 -0.13 0.32 -12.27
C SER A 62 -0.87 1.49 -12.91
N LEU A 63 -1.90 2.00 -12.24
CA LEU A 63 -2.69 3.14 -12.68
C LEU A 63 -2.74 4.16 -11.55
N SER A 64 -2.23 5.36 -11.81
CA SER A 64 -2.19 6.45 -10.83
C SER A 64 -2.73 7.73 -11.44
N GLY A 65 -3.65 8.41 -10.74
CA GLY A 65 -4.28 9.65 -11.22
C GLY A 65 -5.70 9.83 -10.68
N CYS A 66 -6.47 10.74 -11.28
CA CYS A 66 -7.89 10.88 -10.98
C CYS A 66 -8.72 9.91 -11.86
N PHE A 67 -9.34 8.91 -11.24
CA PHE A 67 -10.27 8.02 -11.93
C PHE A 67 -11.57 8.78 -12.28
N SER A 68 -12.19 8.43 -13.41
CA SER A 68 -13.51 8.97 -13.79
C SER A 68 -14.59 8.63 -12.75
N ASP A 69 -15.67 9.41 -12.72
CA ASP A 69 -16.89 9.09 -11.96
C ASP A 69 -18.03 8.76 -12.96
N PRO A 70 -18.47 7.48 -13.09
CA PRO A 70 -18.00 6.31 -12.37
C PRO A 70 -16.63 5.79 -12.87
N PRO A 71 -15.88 5.05 -12.03
CA PRO A 71 -14.60 4.46 -12.43
C PRO A 71 -14.79 3.29 -13.42
N PRO A 72 -13.81 3.01 -14.30
CA PRO A 72 -13.93 1.98 -15.34
C PRO A 72 -13.75 0.55 -14.81
N LEU A 73 -14.48 0.19 -13.75
CA LEU A 73 -14.33 -1.10 -13.04
C LEU A 73 -14.71 -2.30 -13.88
N SER A 74 -15.69 -2.17 -14.77
CA SER A 74 -16.07 -3.26 -15.70
C SER A 74 -14.95 -3.57 -16.69
N ALA A 75 -14.31 -2.54 -17.24
CA ALA A 75 -13.18 -2.71 -18.15
C ALA A 75 -11.95 -3.28 -17.43
N LEU A 76 -11.68 -2.84 -16.20
CA LEU A 76 -10.65 -3.44 -15.34
C LEU A 76 -10.94 -4.91 -15.05
N SER A 77 -12.20 -5.25 -14.72
CA SER A 77 -12.60 -6.63 -14.45
C SER A 77 -12.40 -7.53 -15.66
N ALA A 78 -12.80 -7.08 -16.85
CA ALA A 78 -12.58 -7.81 -18.10
C ALA A 78 -11.08 -8.00 -18.38
N LEU A 79 -10.26 -6.95 -18.16
CA LEU A 79 -8.81 -7.06 -18.30
C LEU A 79 -8.23 -8.11 -17.35
N LEU A 80 -8.62 -8.10 -16.08
CA LEU A 80 -8.14 -9.06 -15.09
C LEU A 80 -8.57 -10.49 -15.43
N GLN A 81 -9.78 -10.70 -15.95
CA GLN A 81 -10.22 -12.02 -16.42
C GLN A 81 -9.35 -12.55 -17.56
N CYS A 82 -8.92 -11.68 -18.47
CA CYS A 82 -8.05 -12.07 -19.59
C CYS A 82 -6.60 -12.30 -19.16
N ASN A 83 -6.18 -11.81 -17.99
CA ASN A 83 -4.80 -11.86 -17.52
C ASN A 83 -4.72 -12.50 -16.12
N SER A 84 -4.89 -13.82 -16.06
CA SER A 84 -4.81 -14.59 -14.79
C SER A 84 -3.42 -14.56 -14.14
N ASP A 85 -2.37 -14.28 -14.92
CA ASP A 85 -0.97 -14.25 -14.45
C ASP A 85 -0.57 -12.92 -13.80
N ILE A 86 -1.53 -12.00 -13.60
CA ILE A 86 -1.29 -10.76 -12.85
C ILE A 86 -0.92 -11.09 -11.40
N ILE A 87 0.27 -10.63 -11.01
CA ILE A 87 0.81 -10.76 -9.66
C ILE A 87 0.81 -9.44 -8.90
N GLU A 88 0.80 -8.30 -9.62
CA GLU A 88 0.87 -6.97 -9.02
C GLU A 88 -0.20 -6.06 -9.60
N LEU A 89 -1.00 -5.48 -8.70
CA LEU A 89 -2.01 -4.48 -9.04
C LEU A 89 -1.81 -3.24 -8.17
N LYS A 90 -1.58 -2.09 -8.82
CA LYS A 90 -1.49 -0.78 -8.18
C LYS A 90 -2.55 0.14 -8.76
N LEU A 91 -3.47 0.58 -7.90
CA LEU A 91 -4.52 1.54 -8.23
C LEU A 91 -4.45 2.71 -7.24
N ASP A 92 -3.84 3.80 -7.68
CA ASP A 92 -3.67 5.02 -6.91
C ASP A 92 -4.72 6.05 -7.35
N ASN A 93 -5.85 6.09 -6.64
CA ASN A 93 -6.90 7.06 -6.87
C ASN A 93 -6.62 8.33 -6.06
N ARG A 94 -6.10 9.35 -6.74
CA ARG A 94 -5.72 10.64 -6.13
C ARG A 94 -6.91 11.59 -5.97
N HIS A 95 -8.10 11.21 -6.46
CA HIS A 95 -9.29 12.04 -6.41
C HIS A 95 -10.05 11.89 -5.08
N PHE A 96 -10.20 13.00 -4.34
CA PHE A 96 -10.96 13.07 -3.08
C PHE A 96 -12.34 13.77 -3.22
N ARG A 97 -12.68 14.28 -4.41
CA ARG A 97 -13.96 14.96 -4.66
C ARG A 97 -14.88 14.04 -5.46
N GLY A 98 -16.08 13.75 -4.98
CA GLY A 98 -17.05 12.92 -5.72
C GLY A 98 -17.44 11.63 -5.00
N SER A 99 -18.05 10.72 -5.74
CA SER A 99 -18.62 9.49 -5.17
C SER A 99 -17.52 8.53 -4.71
N PRO A 100 -17.67 7.85 -3.56
CA PRO A 100 -16.67 6.88 -3.12
C PRO A 100 -16.51 5.73 -4.13
N HIS A 101 -15.29 5.48 -4.58
CA HIS A 101 -15.01 4.38 -5.50
C HIS A 101 -14.83 3.05 -4.75
N HIS A 102 -15.64 2.06 -5.08
CA HIS A 102 -15.71 0.78 -4.39
C HIS A 102 -14.87 -0.29 -5.09
N PHE A 103 -13.67 -0.56 -4.56
CA PHE A 103 -12.71 -1.50 -5.17
C PHE A 103 -13.27 -2.93 -5.29
N HIS A 104 -14.05 -3.38 -4.31
CA HIS A 104 -14.60 -4.74 -4.27
C HIS A 104 -15.52 -5.10 -5.46
N GLN A 105 -16.16 -4.10 -6.10
CA GLN A 105 -17.04 -4.31 -7.26
C GLN A 105 -16.30 -4.93 -8.46
N MET A 106 -14.98 -4.72 -8.54
CA MET A 106 -14.14 -5.32 -9.57
C MET A 106 -14.10 -6.86 -9.44
N PHE A 107 -14.04 -7.39 -8.22
CA PHE A 107 -14.01 -8.84 -8.00
C PHE A 107 -15.37 -9.51 -8.12
N GLU A 108 -16.47 -8.75 -8.18
CA GLU A 108 -17.79 -9.34 -8.37
C GLU A 108 -17.92 -9.99 -9.75
N GLN A 109 -17.21 -9.44 -10.73
CA GLN A 109 -17.21 -9.86 -12.12
C GLN A 109 -16.10 -10.86 -12.42
N VAL A 110 -14.97 -10.82 -11.71
CA VAL A 110 -13.87 -11.79 -11.90
C VAL A 110 -14.26 -13.15 -11.30
N ALA A 111 -14.03 -14.24 -12.04
CA ALA A 111 -14.29 -15.58 -11.54
C ALA A 111 -13.38 -15.88 -10.33
N ALA A 112 -13.95 -16.51 -9.30
CA ALA A 112 -13.23 -16.75 -8.05
C ALA A 112 -11.97 -17.60 -8.30
N GLY A 113 -10.83 -17.16 -7.77
CA GLY A 113 -9.57 -17.89 -7.87
C GLY A 113 -8.82 -17.74 -9.20
N THR A 114 -9.32 -16.91 -10.14
CA THR A 114 -8.61 -16.60 -11.39
C THR A 114 -7.30 -15.85 -11.17
N LEU A 115 -7.20 -15.09 -10.08
CA LEU A 115 -6.05 -14.23 -9.81
C LEU A 115 -5.26 -14.76 -8.61
N HIS A 116 -3.93 -14.68 -8.69
CA HIS A 116 -3.01 -15.02 -7.62
C HIS A 116 -2.18 -13.79 -7.23
N LEU A 117 -2.85 -12.74 -6.75
CA LEU A 117 -2.21 -11.48 -6.45
C LEU A 117 -1.19 -11.66 -5.33
N GLN A 118 0.04 -11.20 -5.61
CA GLN A 118 1.17 -11.20 -4.69
C GLN A 118 1.36 -9.83 -4.04
N SER A 119 1.10 -8.78 -4.82
CA SER A 119 1.24 -7.38 -4.40
C SER A 119 0.01 -6.55 -4.78
N LEU A 120 -0.57 -5.86 -3.79
CA LEU A 120 -1.73 -5.01 -3.97
C LEU A 120 -1.47 -3.63 -3.36
N TYR A 121 -1.56 -2.59 -4.18
CA TYR A 121 -1.40 -1.20 -3.77
C TYR A 121 -2.67 -0.43 -4.08
N LEU A 122 -3.32 0.07 -3.05
CA LEU A 122 -4.55 0.83 -3.18
C LEU A 122 -4.40 2.15 -2.44
N ARG A 123 -4.74 3.24 -3.13
CA ARG A 123 -4.89 4.55 -2.52
C ARG A 123 -6.23 5.18 -2.86
N GLY A 124 -6.93 5.75 -1.88
CA GLY A 124 -8.19 6.48 -2.13
C GLY A 124 -9.39 5.61 -2.55
N TRP A 125 -9.40 4.33 -2.17
CA TRP A 125 -10.51 3.40 -2.47
C TRP A 125 -11.31 3.02 -1.22
N VAL A 126 -12.60 2.72 -1.41
CA VAL A 126 -13.44 2.01 -0.43
C VAL A 126 -13.26 0.51 -0.60
N ILE A 127 -12.76 -0.16 0.43
CA ILE A 127 -12.49 -1.60 0.42
C ILE A 127 -13.47 -2.27 1.36
N LYS A 128 -14.62 -2.71 0.83
CA LYS A 128 -15.56 -3.55 1.57
C LYS A 128 -15.14 -5.01 1.37
N PRO A 129 -14.72 -5.74 2.42
CA PRO A 129 -14.33 -7.14 2.29
C PRO A 129 -15.51 -7.97 1.81
N THR A 130 -15.27 -8.85 0.84
CA THR A 130 -16.27 -9.82 0.37
C THR A 130 -15.67 -11.23 0.33
N PRO A 131 -16.46 -12.29 0.52
CA PRO A 131 -15.95 -13.66 0.42
C PRO A 131 -15.30 -13.99 -0.94
N LYS A 132 -15.74 -13.31 -2.02
CA LYS A 132 -15.16 -13.45 -3.36
C LYS A 132 -13.72 -12.91 -3.44
N MET A 133 -13.30 -12.01 -2.56
CA MET A 133 -11.92 -11.50 -2.56
C MET A 133 -10.92 -12.52 -2.03
N ILE A 134 -11.33 -13.40 -1.11
CA ILE A 134 -10.44 -14.33 -0.40
C ILE A 134 -9.59 -15.17 -1.37
N PRO A 135 -10.16 -15.85 -2.40
CA PRO A 135 -9.36 -16.67 -3.30
C PRO A 135 -8.29 -15.88 -4.06
N HIS A 136 -8.52 -14.60 -4.30
CA HIS A 136 -7.62 -13.73 -5.05
C HIS A 136 -6.43 -13.21 -4.23
N THR A 137 -6.57 -13.19 -2.89
CA THR A 137 -5.58 -12.61 -1.98
C THR A 137 -4.79 -13.65 -1.17
N ARG A 138 -5.01 -14.96 -1.38
CA ARG A 138 -4.29 -16.02 -0.64
C ARG A 138 -2.77 -15.99 -0.83
N SER A 139 -2.31 -15.53 -1.99
CA SER A 139 -0.88 -15.42 -2.31
C SER A 139 -0.28 -14.06 -1.96
N LEU A 140 -1.08 -13.18 -1.33
CA LEU A 140 -0.69 -11.81 -1.08
C LEU A 140 0.38 -11.77 0.02
N HIS A 141 1.53 -11.20 -0.30
CA HIS A 141 2.61 -10.94 0.66
C HIS A 141 2.94 -9.44 0.75
N THR A 142 2.40 -8.62 -0.15
CA THR A 142 2.61 -7.16 -0.14
C THR A 142 1.29 -6.45 -0.25
N LEU A 143 1.04 -5.57 0.72
CA LEU A 143 -0.17 -4.77 0.77
C LEU A 143 0.19 -3.32 1.11
N CYS A 144 -0.33 -2.38 0.34
CA CYS A 144 -0.23 -0.96 0.60
C CYS A 144 -1.64 -0.35 0.56
N LEU A 145 -2.08 0.22 1.67
CA LEU A 145 -3.37 0.86 1.86
C LEU A 145 -3.17 2.29 2.35
N LEU A 146 -3.36 3.27 1.47
CA LEU A 146 -3.16 4.68 1.79
C LEU A 146 -4.44 5.47 1.52
N ASP A 147 -4.82 6.35 2.44
CA ASP A 147 -5.97 7.26 2.25
C ASP A 147 -7.28 6.53 1.90
N ASN A 148 -7.37 5.24 2.23
CA ASN A 148 -8.55 4.44 2.01
C ASN A 148 -9.64 4.80 3.01
N ASN A 149 -10.89 4.54 2.63
CA ASN A 149 -12.01 4.71 3.56
C ASN A 149 -11.85 3.74 4.75
N VAL A 150 -11.99 4.26 5.96
CA VAL A 150 -11.74 3.54 7.21
C VAL A 150 -12.89 2.67 7.68
N GLN A 151 -14.10 2.83 7.12
CA GLN A 151 -15.34 2.21 7.59
C GLN A 151 -15.25 0.68 7.69
N TYR A 152 -14.53 0.04 6.78
CA TYR A 152 -14.47 -1.41 6.65
C TYR A 152 -13.09 -2.01 6.95
N GLN A 153 -12.13 -1.21 7.41
CA GLN A 153 -10.77 -1.72 7.61
C GLN A 153 -10.69 -2.79 8.70
N GLY A 154 -11.46 -2.67 9.79
CA GLY A 154 -11.51 -3.71 10.83
C GLY A 154 -12.00 -5.07 10.29
N GLU A 155 -13.02 -5.06 9.44
CA GLU A 155 -13.51 -6.26 8.76
C GLU A 155 -12.48 -6.82 7.77
N LEU A 156 -11.73 -5.94 7.09
CA LEU A 156 -10.66 -6.35 6.17
C LEU A 156 -9.54 -7.09 6.91
N TRP A 157 -9.08 -6.57 8.05
CA TRP A 157 -8.05 -7.21 8.86
C TRP A 157 -8.51 -8.57 9.39
N LYS A 158 -9.76 -8.68 9.86
CA LYS A 158 -10.38 -9.96 10.28
C LYS A 158 -10.51 -10.95 9.12
N LEU A 159 -10.83 -10.48 7.92
CA LEU A 159 -10.88 -11.33 6.73
C LEU A 159 -9.48 -11.88 6.38
N LEU A 160 -8.46 -11.03 6.37
CA LEU A 160 -7.08 -11.45 6.09
C LEU A 160 -6.58 -12.43 7.16
N GLN A 161 -6.86 -12.16 8.43
CA GLN A 161 -6.55 -13.05 9.55
C GLN A 161 -7.20 -14.42 9.38
N SER A 162 -8.52 -14.47 9.21
CA SER A 162 -9.28 -15.72 9.06
C SER A 162 -8.92 -16.50 7.80
N SER A 163 -8.42 -15.83 6.76
CA SER A 163 -7.91 -16.47 5.55
C SER A 163 -6.50 -17.05 5.68
N GLY A 164 -5.80 -16.79 6.79
CA GLY A 164 -4.41 -17.21 6.99
C GLY A 164 -3.40 -16.44 6.13
N THR A 165 -3.76 -15.26 5.62
CA THR A 165 -2.87 -14.46 4.77
C THR A 165 -1.82 -13.78 5.63
N SER A 166 -0.56 -14.19 5.50
CA SER A 166 0.58 -13.62 6.23
C SER A 166 1.38 -12.69 5.32
N LEU A 167 1.36 -11.39 5.63
CA LEU A 167 2.03 -10.37 4.82
C LEU A 167 3.52 -10.26 5.20
N ARG A 168 4.37 -10.02 4.20
CA ARG A 168 5.80 -9.72 4.40
C ARG A 168 6.10 -8.24 4.32
N ARG A 169 5.35 -7.49 3.50
CA ARG A 169 5.51 -6.04 3.34
C ARG A 169 4.16 -5.35 3.49
N LEU A 170 4.07 -4.40 4.40
CA LEU A 170 2.83 -3.72 4.72
C LEU A 170 3.05 -2.20 4.83
N THR A 171 2.24 -1.45 4.10
CA THR A 171 2.16 0.01 4.23
C THR A 171 0.73 0.39 4.54
N VAL A 172 0.51 1.11 5.63
CA VAL A 172 -0.83 1.54 6.04
C VAL A 172 -0.78 2.84 6.82
N ASN A 173 -1.69 3.77 6.54
CA ASN A 173 -1.72 5.07 7.23
C ASN A 173 -2.87 5.23 8.23
N TYR A 174 -3.54 4.13 8.57
CA TYR A 174 -4.60 4.11 9.56
C TYR A 174 -4.49 2.89 10.46
N ILE A 175 -4.18 3.13 11.73
CA ILE A 175 -3.93 2.06 12.70
C ILE A 175 -5.07 2.01 13.73
N LYS A 176 -5.54 0.79 14.01
CA LYS A 176 -6.54 0.48 15.04
C LYS A 176 -6.22 -0.85 15.71
N SER A 177 -6.90 -1.15 16.81
CA SER A 177 -6.75 -2.42 17.54
C SER A 177 -6.92 -3.66 16.65
N ASP A 178 -7.86 -3.65 15.70
CA ASP A 178 -8.06 -4.77 14.75
C ASP A 178 -6.83 -5.01 13.84
N PHE A 179 -6.10 -3.95 13.48
CA PHE A 179 -4.87 -4.06 12.70
C PHE A 179 -3.73 -4.67 13.53
N LEU A 180 -3.56 -4.22 14.79
CA LEU A 180 -2.57 -4.79 15.70
C LEU A 180 -2.84 -6.28 15.96
N ALA A 181 -4.11 -6.64 16.20
CA ALA A 181 -4.52 -8.03 16.37
C ALA A 181 -4.23 -8.89 15.13
N TYR A 182 -4.33 -8.32 13.92
CA TYR A 182 -3.92 -9.01 12.70
C TYR A 182 -2.40 -9.21 12.64
N LEU A 183 -1.59 -8.18 12.93
CA LEU A 183 -0.14 -8.32 12.95
C LEU A 183 0.33 -9.36 13.99
N GLU A 184 -0.25 -9.33 15.19
CA GLU A 184 0.05 -10.29 16.26
C GLU A 184 -0.38 -11.74 15.92
N SER A 185 -1.24 -11.93 14.92
CA SER A 185 -1.72 -13.26 14.54
C SER A 185 -0.72 -14.10 13.74
N PHE A 186 0.38 -13.51 13.27
CA PHE A 186 1.41 -14.20 12.51
C PHE A 186 2.81 -13.65 12.84
N THR A 187 3.84 -14.33 12.36
CA THR A 187 5.23 -13.87 12.41
C THR A 187 5.83 -13.87 11.00
N GLY A 188 6.94 -13.17 10.78
CA GLY A 188 7.57 -13.11 9.45
C GLY A 188 7.31 -11.83 8.65
N LEU A 189 6.78 -10.77 9.27
CA LEU A 189 6.73 -9.44 8.66
C LEU A 189 8.17 -8.93 8.46
N GLU A 190 8.51 -8.54 7.23
CA GLU A 190 9.86 -8.09 6.84
C GLU A 190 9.94 -6.57 6.72
N GLU A 191 8.89 -5.91 6.22
CA GLU A 191 8.84 -4.45 6.07
C GLU A 191 7.49 -3.89 6.53
N LEU A 192 7.54 -2.87 7.39
CA LEU A 192 6.37 -2.14 7.87
C LEU A 192 6.59 -0.64 7.71
N SER A 193 5.64 0.03 7.06
CA SER A 193 5.62 1.49 6.92
C SER A 193 4.26 2.04 7.34
N ILE A 194 4.29 2.94 8.32
CA ILE A 194 3.12 3.57 8.91
C ILE A 194 3.29 5.10 8.76
N PRO A 195 2.94 5.67 7.60
CA PRO A 195 2.98 7.11 7.42
C PRO A 195 1.76 7.77 8.04
N TYR A 196 1.97 8.86 8.77
CA TYR A 196 0.93 9.68 9.39
C TYR A 196 -0.07 8.90 10.27
N PRO A 197 0.39 8.06 11.21
CA PRO A 197 -0.50 7.29 12.07
C PRO A 197 -1.44 8.17 12.90
N ASP A 198 -1.01 9.39 13.22
CA ASP A 198 -1.67 10.42 14.02
C ASP A 198 -2.70 11.25 13.23
N ARG A 199 -3.05 10.84 12.02
CA ARG A 199 -3.93 11.61 11.13
C ARG A 199 -5.34 11.82 11.68
N LYS A 200 -5.80 11.01 12.64
CA LYS A 200 -7.10 11.18 13.29
C LYS A 200 -6.92 11.46 14.78
N GLU A 201 -7.62 12.47 15.28
CA GLU A 201 -7.57 12.95 16.68
C GLU A 201 -8.03 11.92 17.74
N GLU A 202 -8.51 10.74 17.33
CA GLU A 202 -8.97 9.67 18.22
C GLU A 202 -7.82 8.78 18.76
N ASP A 203 -6.56 9.15 18.54
CA ASP A 203 -5.41 8.37 18.98
C ASP A 203 -5.29 8.34 20.51
N THR A 204 -5.92 7.33 21.10
CA THR A 204 -5.65 6.92 22.48
C THR A 204 -4.20 6.48 22.57
N THR A 205 -3.52 6.85 23.65
CA THR A 205 -2.12 6.45 23.95
C THR A 205 -1.90 4.93 23.97
N GLU A 206 -2.96 4.15 24.04
CA GLU A 206 -2.93 2.68 24.12
C GLU A 206 -2.52 1.99 22.81
N VAL A 207 -2.95 2.49 21.65
CA VAL A 207 -2.61 1.85 20.35
C VAL A 207 -1.10 1.95 20.05
N PRO A 208 -0.46 3.12 20.16
CA PRO A 208 1.00 3.25 19.99
C PRO A 208 1.76 2.43 21.03
N ARG A 209 1.31 2.45 22.29
CA ARG A 209 1.94 1.67 23.37
C ARG A 209 1.94 0.18 23.02
N ARG A 210 0.77 -0.40 22.74
CA ARG A 210 0.64 -1.81 22.35
C ARG A 210 1.47 -2.13 21.11
N PHE A 211 1.51 -1.23 20.13
CA PHE A 211 2.32 -1.43 18.93
C PHE A 211 3.80 -1.63 19.27
N TYR A 212 4.42 -0.72 20.03
CA TYR A 212 5.84 -0.78 20.34
C TYR A 212 6.19 -1.89 21.35
N THR A 213 5.34 -2.12 22.35
CA THR A 213 5.66 -3.06 23.44
C THR A 213 5.27 -4.51 23.14
N GLU A 214 4.24 -4.74 22.32
CA GLU A 214 3.68 -6.07 22.07
C GLU A 214 3.79 -6.45 20.59
N THR A 215 3.12 -5.70 19.71
CA THR A 215 2.98 -6.05 18.29
C THR A 215 4.33 -6.12 17.57
N LEU A 216 5.22 -5.16 17.81
CA LEU A 216 6.55 -5.11 17.20
C LEU A 216 7.38 -6.35 17.56
N GLN A 217 7.25 -6.82 18.80
CA GLN A 217 8.02 -7.95 19.33
C GLN A 217 7.68 -9.27 18.63
N CYS A 218 6.45 -9.44 18.13
CA CYS A 218 6.04 -10.60 17.32
C CYS A 218 6.84 -10.74 16.01
N HIS A 219 7.47 -9.66 15.55
CA HIS A 219 8.21 -9.62 14.28
C HIS A 219 9.70 -9.34 14.47
N SER A 220 10.19 -9.36 15.71
CA SER A 220 11.58 -9.10 16.10
C SER A 220 12.62 -9.90 15.30
N GLU A 221 12.34 -11.16 14.99
CA GLU A 221 13.24 -12.05 14.24
C GLU A 221 13.16 -11.92 12.72
N SER A 222 12.21 -11.15 12.18
CA SER A 222 11.97 -11.05 10.73
C SER A 222 12.02 -9.63 10.19
N LEU A 223 11.71 -8.63 11.01
CA LEU A 223 11.56 -7.25 10.59
C LEU A 223 12.92 -6.66 10.18
N ARG A 224 12.98 -6.15 8.96
CA ARG A 224 14.18 -5.56 8.34
C ARG A 224 14.04 -4.06 8.16
N ARG A 225 12.84 -3.59 7.85
CA ARG A 225 12.54 -2.17 7.67
C ARG A 225 11.33 -1.77 8.51
N LEU A 226 11.51 -0.75 9.34
CA LEU A 226 10.44 -0.10 10.08
C LEU A 226 10.44 1.39 9.76
N GLU A 227 9.28 1.89 9.37
CA GLU A 227 9.02 3.30 9.16
C GLU A 227 7.75 3.70 9.90
N VAL A 228 7.85 4.66 10.82
CA VAL A 228 6.71 5.24 11.56
C VAL A 228 6.86 6.75 11.53
N LEU A 229 6.05 7.42 10.74
CA LEU A 229 6.21 8.85 10.43
C LEU A 229 4.97 9.66 10.86
N PRO A 230 4.84 10.01 12.15
CA PRO A 230 3.77 10.91 12.61
C PRO A 230 3.93 12.31 12.02
N ARG A 231 2.81 13.04 11.86
CA ARG A 231 2.80 14.45 11.43
C ARG A 231 3.20 15.40 12.54
N CYS A 232 2.79 15.06 13.76
CA CYS A 232 2.99 15.85 14.96
C CYS A 232 3.70 15.00 16.02
N GLU A 233 4.35 15.69 16.96
CA GLU A 233 4.88 15.03 18.15
C GLU A 233 3.75 14.45 19.00
N GLY A 234 3.96 13.26 19.58
CA GLY A 234 2.92 12.55 20.33
C GLY A 234 3.25 11.10 20.64
N SER A 235 2.24 10.28 20.91
CA SER A 235 2.43 8.88 21.34
C SER A 235 3.08 7.96 20.31
N TRP A 236 3.11 8.36 19.03
CA TRP A 236 3.82 7.64 17.97
C TRP A 236 5.30 8.02 17.85
N THR A 237 5.74 9.10 18.52
CA THR A 237 7.15 9.52 18.54
C THR A 237 7.96 8.80 19.61
N ILE A 238 9.22 8.55 19.31
CA ILE A 238 10.18 7.87 20.18
C ILE A 238 10.99 8.91 20.95
N GLY A 239 11.06 8.75 22.27
CA GLY A 239 12.03 9.45 23.11
C GLY A 239 13.21 8.56 23.52
N LEU A 240 14.18 9.14 24.23
CA LEU A 240 15.37 8.42 24.72
C LEU A 240 15.01 7.19 25.58
N ASN A 241 13.95 7.30 26.38
CA ASN A 241 13.49 6.20 27.25
C ASN A 241 12.77 5.07 26.48
N ASP A 242 12.41 5.30 25.23
CA ASP A 242 11.60 4.38 24.42
C ASP A 242 12.45 3.63 23.38
N VAL A 243 13.76 3.93 23.25
CA VAL A 243 14.64 3.36 22.21
C VAL A 243 14.80 1.85 22.34
N ASN A 244 14.74 1.33 23.57
CA ASN A 244 14.93 -0.09 23.86
C ASN A 244 13.87 -1.01 23.24
N VAL A 245 12.73 -0.47 22.78
CA VAL A 245 11.69 -1.26 22.08
C VAL A 245 12.22 -1.90 20.79
N PHE A 246 13.31 -1.36 20.23
CA PHE A 246 13.95 -1.88 19.02
C PHE A 246 15.05 -2.92 19.30
N ASP A 247 15.49 -3.10 20.55
CA ASP A 247 16.63 -3.96 20.88
C ASP A 247 16.41 -5.42 20.47
N CYS A 248 15.17 -5.89 20.52
CA CYS A 248 14.80 -7.24 20.11
C CYS A 248 14.80 -7.43 18.59
N CYS A 249 14.74 -6.36 17.79
CA CYS A 249 14.62 -6.43 16.33
C CYS A 249 15.97 -6.75 15.67
N THR A 250 16.46 -7.98 15.86
CA THR A 250 17.80 -8.44 15.48
C THR A 250 18.15 -8.34 13.99
N LYS A 251 17.14 -8.27 13.11
CA LYS A 251 17.33 -8.14 11.65
C LYS A 251 17.05 -6.73 11.11
N LEU A 252 16.76 -5.77 11.98
CA LEU A 252 16.42 -4.41 11.57
C LEU A 252 17.64 -3.73 10.94
N ILE A 253 17.51 -3.33 9.68
CA ILE A 253 18.55 -2.66 8.89
C ILE A 253 18.17 -1.23 8.50
N THR A 254 16.89 -0.88 8.61
CA THR A 254 16.39 0.46 8.29
C THR A 254 15.32 0.84 9.30
N LEU A 255 15.58 1.94 10.01
CA LEU A 255 14.67 2.53 10.98
C LEU A 255 14.43 3.99 10.60
N THR A 256 13.16 4.34 10.41
CA THR A 256 12.72 5.71 10.20
C THR A 256 11.60 6.00 11.21
N VAL A 257 11.83 6.89 12.16
CA VAL A 257 10.85 7.19 13.23
C VAL A 257 10.74 8.70 13.47
N GLY A 258 9.59 9.15 13.94
CA GLY A 258 9.45 10.49 14.55
C GLY A 258 10.09 10.51 15.93
N LEU A 259 10.88 11.57 16.22
CA LEU A 259 11.54 11.76 17.51
C LEU A 259 10.83 12.85 18.33
N LYS A 260 10.83 12.69 19.65
CA LYS A 260 10.41 13.74 20.58
C LYS A 260 11.40 14.91 20.52
N SER A 261 10.90 16.13 20.43
CA SER A 261 11.75 17.31 20.24
C SER A 261 12.60 17.62 21.47
N ASP A 262 12.08 17.34 22.68
CA ASP A 262 12.77 17.52 23.96
C ASP A 262 14.08 16.71 24.07
N ASP A 263 14.17 15.59 23.34
CA ASP A 263 15.30 14.67 23.37
C ASP A 263 16.34 14.97 22.28
N VAL A 264 16.01 15.84 21.32
CA VAL A 264 16.91 16.26 20.24
C VAL A 264 17.52 17.61 20.64
N GLN A 265 18.74 17.58 21.19
CA GLN A 265 19.45 18.82 21.53
C GLN A 265 19.54 19.74 20.30
N PRO A 266 19.22 21.04 20.42
CA PRO A 266 19.45 21.98 19.33
C PRO A 266 20.95 22.04 19.02
N GLN A 267 21.31 22.15 17.74
CA GLN A 267 22.70 22.20 17.22
C GLN A 267 23.55 23.40 17.73
N TYR A 268 23.13 24.08 18.80
CA TYR A 268 23.81 25.19 19.46
C TYR A 268 23.83 25.05 20.99
N SER A 269 23.90 23.83 21.53
CA SER A 269 24.45 23.64 22.88
C SER A 269 25.92 23.26 22.75
N ASP A 270 26.79 24.26 22.79
CA ASP A 270 28.15 24.05 23.29
C ASP A 270 28.05 23.31 24.65
N ILE A 271 28.93 22.32 24.89
CA ILE A 271 29.10 21.48 26.11
C ILE A 271 28.33 20.14 26.03
N ASP A 272 28.90 18.93 26.08
CA ASP A 272 30.25 18.48 26.45
C ASP A 272 30.61 17.13 25.81
N VAL A 273 31.91 16.92 25.63
CA VAL A 273 32.57 15.69 25.18
C VAL A 273 32.26 14.53 26.13
N VAL A 274 31.65 13.45 25.63
CA VAL A 274 31.73 12.14 26.30
C VAL A 274 32.97 11.42 25.77
N VAL A 275 34.08 11.56 26.49
CA VAL A 275 35.24 10.66 26.34
C VAL A 275 34.88 9.35 27.02
N SER A 276 34.89 8.27 26.26
CA SER A 276 34.77 6.91 26.79
C SER A 276 35.98 6.57 27.67
N VAL A 277 35.73 5.99 28.85
CA VAL A 277 36.67 5.13 29.57
C VAL A 277 36.04 3.76 29.71
#